data_AF-A0A1G6G933-F1
#
_entry.id   AF-A0A1G6G933-F1
#
_cell.length_a   1.000
_cell.length_b   1.000
_cell.length_c   1.000
_cell.angle_alpha   90.00
_cell.angle_beta   90.00
_cell.angle_gamma   90.00
#
_symmetry.space_group_name_H-M   'P 1'
#
loop_
_entity.id
_entity.type
_entity.pdbx_description
1 polymer ?
#
loop_
_entity_poly.entity_id
_entity_poly.type
_entity_poly.pdbx_seq_one_letter_code
_entity_poly.pdbx_strand_id
1 'polypeptide(L)'
;NKNATRESGKKSLAQWYAKVGEFGDENFNTVAATIYERQGEILNYFINRSTNASAESLNSKIKQFRAQLHGVIDVKFFLFRLSKIFG
;
A
#
# COMPACT_ATOMS: atom_id res chain seq x y z
N ASN A 1 11.34 4.91 11.31
CA ASN A 1 12.04 6.15 11.72
C ASN A 1 11.00 7.27 11.86
N LYS A 2 10.60 7.64 13.09
CA LYS A 2 9.51 8.60 13.35
C LYS A 2 9.85 10.05 12.95
N ASN A 3 11.12 10.31 12.62
CA ASN A 3 11.64 11.65 12.29
C ASN A 3 11.88 11.85 10.78
N ALA A 4 11.54 10.87 9.94
CA ALA A 4 11.68 11.02 8.50
C ALA A 4 10.71 12.08 7.97
N THR A 5 11.24 13.14 7.38
CA THR A 5 10.51 14.22 6.72
C THR A 5 10.33 13.92 5.23
N ARG A 6 9.43 14.66 4.57
CA ARG A 6 9.25 14.60 3.11
C ARG A 6 10.56 14.74 2.34
N GLU A 7 11.41 15.69 2.74
CA GLU A 7 12.72 15.92 2.12
C GLU A 7 13.69 14.76 2.35
N SER A 8 13.73 14.20 3.57
CA SER A 8 14.55 13.02 3.84
C SER A 8 14.08 11.80 3.03
N GLY A 9 12.76 11.65 2.84
CA GLY A 9 12.17 10.60 2.01
C GLY A 9 12.52 10.78 0.53
N LYS A 10 12.47 12.02 0.02
CA LYS A 10 12.86 12.35 -1.35
C LYS A 10 14.33 12.04 -1.61
N LYS A 11 15.21 12.37 -0.65
CA LYS A 11 16.64 12.06 -0.73
C LYS A 11 16.89 10.55 -0.77
N SER A 12 16.22 9.78 0.07
CA SER A 12 16.33 8.32 0.09
C SER A 12 15.83 7.68 -1.21
N LEU A 13 14.73 8.18 -1.79
CA LEU A 13 14.24 7.71 -3.10
C LEU A 13 15.24 8.00 -4.21
N ALA A 14 15.82 9.21 -4.25
CA ALA A 14 16.84 9.55 -5.24
C ALA A 14 18.06 8.62 -5.16
N GLN A 15 18.53 8.31 -3.94
CA GLN A 15 19.61 7.35 -3.73
C GLN A 15 19.24 5.93 -4.17
N TRP A 16 17.97 5.54 -3.97
CA TRP A 16 17.49 4.24 -4.40
C TRP A 16 17.38 4.12 -5.92
N TYR A 17 16.89 5.14 -6.63
CA TYR A 17 16.87 5.13 -8.10
C TYR A 17 18.27 5.01 -8.69
N ALA A 18 19.27 5.69 -8.12
CA ALA A 18 20.65 5.55 -8.56
C ALA A 18 21.15 4.10 -8.43
N LYS A 19 20.87 3.44 -7.30
CA LYS A 19 21.20 2.03 -7.09
C LYS A 19 20.49 1.08 -8.04
N VAL A 20 19.23 1.35 -8.37
CA VAL A 20 18.48 0.55 -9.36
C VAL A 20 19.10 0.69 -10.75
N GLY A 21 19.46 1.91 -11.14
CA GLY A 21 20.19 2.15 -12.39
C GLY A 21 21.54 1.44 -12.45
N GLU A 22 22.30 1.44 -11.34
CA GLU A 22 23.56 0.71 -11.22
C GLU A 22 23.36 -0.81 -11.25
N PHE A 23 22.26 -1.31 -10.69
CA PHE A 23 21.93 -2.75 -10.69
C PHE A 23 21.60 -3.28 -12.10
N GLY A 24 21.08 -2.42 -12.99
CA GLY A 24 20.95 -2.71 -14.42
C GLY A 24 19.83 -3.70 -14.80
N ASP A 25 18.94 -4.04 -13.88
CA ASP A 25 17.80 -4.94 -14.14
C ASP A 25 16.58 -4.18 -14.69
N GLU A 26 16.07 -4.65 -15.83
CA GLU A 26 14.93 -4.03 -16.54
C GLU A 26 13.63 -4.05 -15.74
N ASN A 27 13.38 -5.11 -14.96
CA ASN A 27 12.17 -5.19 -14.13
C ASN A 27 12.23 -4.14 -13.02
N PHE A 28 13.39 -4.00 -12.36
CA PHE A 28 13.57 -2.98 -11.34
C PHE A 28 13.52 -1.56 -11.92
N ASN A 29 14.05 -1.34 -13.13
CA ASN A 29 13.92 -0.06 -13.83
C ASN A 29 12.45 0.29 -14.11
N THR A 30 11.64 -0.69 -14.50
CA THR A 30 10.19 -0.52 -14.72
C THR A 30 9.49 -0.12 -13.41
N VAL A 31 9.79 -0.82 -12.31
CA VAL A 31 9.25 -0.46 -10.98
C VAL A 31 9.69 0.94 -10.56
N ALA A 32 10.95 1.30 -10.78
CA ALA A 32 11.49 2.62 -10.45
C ALA A 32 10.77 3.73 -11.24
N ALA A 33 10.48 3.52 -12.52
CA ALA A 33 9.71 4.46 -13.34
C ALA A 33 8.30 4.69 -12.76
N THR A 34 7.58 3.62 -12.41
CA THR A 34 6.24 3.75 -11.80
C THR A 34 6.28 4.49 -10.45
N ILE A 35 7.27 4.19 -9.61
CA ILE A 35 7.44 4.88 -8.32
C ILE A 35 7.76 6.36 -8.54
N TYR A 36 8.58 6.69 -9.54
CA TYR A 36 8.92 8.07 -9.88
C TYR A 36 7.68 8.89 -10.29
N GLU A 37 6.82 8.33 -11.14
CA GLU A 37 5.56 8.98 -11.56
C GLU A 37 4.64 9.31 -10.38
N ARG A 38 4.56 8.41 -9.39
CA ARG A 38 3.69 8.56 -8.20
C ARG A 38 4.42 9.12 -6.98
N GLN A 39 5.68 9.54 -7.13
CA GLN A 39 6.55 9.92 -6.01
C GLN A 39 5.93 11.03 -5.16
N GLY A 40 5.24 12.00 -5.76
CA GLY A 40 4.59 13.08 -5.02
C GLY A 40 3.58 12.56 -3.98
N GLU A 41 2.76 11.58 -4.37
CA GLU A 41 1.77 10.94 -3.50
C GLU A 41 2.43 10.08 -2.42
N ILE A 42 3.46 9.33 -2.79
CA ILE A 42 4.25 8.52 -1.85
C ILE A 42 4.89 9.41 -0.78
N LEU A 43 5.44 10.56 -1.18
CA LEU A 43 6.07 11.50 -0.28
C LEU A 43 5.06 12.21 0.64
N ASN A 44 3.79 12.33 0.26
CA ASN A 44 2.74 12.89 1.11
C ASN A 44 2.49 12.04 2.37
N TYR A 45 2.84 10.75 2.36
CA TYR A 45 2.87 9.93 3.57
C TYR A 45 3.70 10.59 4.68
N PHE A 46 4.82 11.24 4.38
CA PHE A 46 5.66 11.83 5.42
C PHE A 46 5.12 13.13 6.04
N ILE A 47 4.03 13.69 5.48
CA ILE A 47 3.37 14.91 6.01
C ILE A 47 2.47 14.52 7.18
N ASN A 48 1.41 13.76 6.90
CA ASN A 48 0.40 13.38 7.89
C ASN A 48 0.59 11.97 8.44
N ARG A 49 1.49 11.17 7.85
CA ARG A 49 1.67 9.73 8.14
C ARG A 49 0.41 8.90 8.02
N SER A 50 -0.61 9.44 7.36
CA SER A 50 -1.84 8.74 7.03
C SER A 50 -1.54 7.77 5.89
N THR A 51 -1.99 6.53 6.06
CA THR A 51 -1.86 5.48 5.06
C THR A 51 -3.18 4.72 4.94
N ASN A 52 -3.52 4.33 3.72
CA ASN A 52 -4.68 3.49 3.45
C ASN A 52 -4.43 2.01 3.82
N ALA A 53 -3.25 1.67 4.33
CA ALA A 53 -2.85 0.29 4.65
C ALA A 53 -3.84 -0.43 5.57
N SER A 54 -4.43 0.26 6.56
CA SER A 54 -5.45 -0.34 7.44
C SER A 54 -6.72 -0.73 6.67
N ALA A 55 -7.15 0.10 5.72
CA ALA A 55 -8.30 -0.19 4.86
C ALA A 55 -7.97 -1.28 3.83
N GLU A 56 -6.76 -1.29 3.26
CA GLU A 56 -6.29 -2.35 2.35
C GLU A 56 -6.19 -3.71 3.05
N SER A 57 -5.70 -3.71 4.29
CA SER A 57 -5.67 -4.90 5.16
C SER A 57 -7.08 -5.40 5.47
N LEU A 58 -8.01 -4.50 5.81
CA LEU A 58 -9.41 -4.85 6.02
C LEU A 58 -10.04 -5.44 4.75
N ASN A 59 -9.83 -4.81 3.59
CA ASN A 59 -10.30 -5.31 2.30
C ASN A 59 -9.75 -6.70 2.00
N SER A 60 -8.48 -6.97 2.34
CA SER A 60 -7.86 -8.28 2.17
C SER A 60 -8.50 -9.34 3.07
N LYS A 61 -8.76 -9.01 4.34
CA LYS A 61 -9.47 -9.88 5.29
C LYS A 61 -10.89 -10.19 4.82
N ILE A 62 -11.63 -9.18 4.34
CA ILE A 62 -12.98 -9.36 3.79
C ILE A 62 -12.96 -10.26 2.56
N LYS A 63 -12.00 -10.06 1.63
CA LYS A 63 -11.84 -10.91 0.44
C LYS A 63 -11.56 -12.36 0.82
N GLN A 64 -10.68 -12.60 1.79
CA GLN A 64 -10.37 -13.94 2.29
C GLN A 64 -11.58 -14.59 2.95
N PHE A 65 -12.29 -13.87 3.82
CA PHE A 65 -13.51 -14.35 4.47
C PHE A 65 -14.59 -14.72 3.45
N ARG A 66 -14.80 -13.88 2.44
CA ARG A 66 -15.73 -14.18 1.33
C ARG A 66 -15.35 -15.44 0.55
N ALA A 67 -14.05 -15.66 0.30
CA ALA A 67 -13.57 -16.84 -0.41
C ALA A 67 -13.83 -18.13 0.38
N GLN A 68 -13.66 -18.10 1.72
CA GLN A 68 -13.98 -19.24 2.60
C GLN A 68 -15.47 -19.59 2.61
N LEU A 69 -16.34 -18.61 2.40
CA LEU A 69 -17.79 -18.82 2.31
C LEU A 69 -18.29 -19.18 0.91
N HIS A 70 -17.37 -19.37 -0.05
CA HIS A 70 -17.68 -19.64 -1.46
C HIS A 70 -18.60 -18.60 -2.11
N GLY A 71 -18.57 -17.36 -1.62
CA GLY A 71 -19.40 -16.26 -2.12
C GLY A 71 -20.28 -15.61 -1.05
N VAL A 72 -21.22 -14.79 -1.50
CA VAL A 72 -22.18 -14.09 -0.64
C VAL A 72 -23.56 -14.32 -1.22
N ILE A 73 -24.40 -15.04 -0.48
CA ILE A 73 -25.80 -15.30 -0.87
C ILE A 73 -26.72 -14.26 -0.24
N ASP A 74 -26.49 -13.92 1.03
CA ASP A 74 -27.22 -12.88 1.77
C ASP A 74 -26.27 -11.76 2.21
N VAL A 75 -26.41 -10.60 1.57
CA VAL A 75 -25.57 -9.42 1.84
C VAL A 75 -25.81 -8.87 3.25
N LYS A 76 -27.05 -8.87 3.75
CA LYS A 76 -27.37 -8.34 5.09
C LYS A 76 -26.72 -9.22 6.16
N PHE A 77 -26.86 -10.53 6.03
CA PHE A 77 -26.24 -11.49 6.94
C PHE A 77 -24.71 -11.45 6.86
N PHE A 78 -24.14 -11.29 5.66
CA PHE A 78 -22.70 -11.13 5.48
C PHE A 78 -22.15 -9.88 6.16
N LEU A 79 -22.82 -8.72 6.01
CA LEU A 79 -22.42 -7.48 6.69
C LEU A 79 -22.53 -7.60 8.22
N PHE A 80 -23.58 -8.27 8.72
CA PHE A 80 -23.71 -8.58 10.15
C PHE A 80 -22.53 -9.44 10.66
N ARG A 81 -22.10 -10.44 9.89
CA ARG A 81 -20.94 -11.28 10.24
C ARG A 81 -19.63 -10.49 10.20
N LEU A 82 -19.44 -9.64 9.19
CA LEU A 82 -18.27 -8.79 9.09
C LEU A 82 -18.13 -7.85 10.29
N SER A 83 -19.22 -7.19 10.72
CA SER A 83 -19.17 -6.30 11.88
C SER A 83 -18.91 -7.05 13.19
N LYS A 84 -19.33 -8.32 13.30
CA LYS A 84 -19.04 -9.13 14.49
C LYS A 84 -17.59 -9.65 14.55
N ILE A 85 -16.92 -9.82 13.42
CA ILE A 85 -15.57 -10.41 13.34
C ILE A 85 -14.49 -9.33 13.25
N PHE A 86 -14.77 -8.24 12.52
CA PHE A 86 -13.79 -7.20 12.18
C PHE A 86 -14.19 -5.79 12.65
N GLY A 87 -15.41 -5.63 13.17
CA GLY A 87 -15.91 -4.36 13.72
C GLY A 87 -15.60 -4.16 15.20
#